data_AF-A0AAP2W6E4-F1
#
_entry.id   AF-A0AAP2W6E4-F1
#
_cell.length_a   1.000
_cell.length_b   1.000
_cell.length_c   1.000
_cell.angle_alpha   90.00
_cell.angle_beta   90.00
_cell.angle_gamma   90.00
#
_symmetry.space_group_name_H-M   'P 1'
#
loop_
_entity.id
_entity.type
_entity.pdbx_description
1 polymer ?
#
loop_
_entity_poly.entity_id
_entity_poly.type
_entity_poly.pdbx_seq_one_letter_code
_entity_poly.pdbx_strand_id
1 'polypeptide(L)'
;MAFIDYSKEIENAFIKAPELKRRIEFVVDGFFPEVENIKFGKASKSAYYDPQSGTVRLTKNSSIYIIGHEITHYLQDKNHYAGAITIPGGERACDLYLFARSPALVTDFWNSRDGSYIGNALKVDLLKKHYSREEGQMMIHETCKGALIMRDNGKRDYIKWAEDTINQRIASRSKKDHMR
;
A
#
# COMPACT_ATOMS: atom_id res chain seq x y z
N MET A 1 -6.36 16.04 -12.76
CA MET A 1 -7.24 15.25 -11.87
C MET A 1 -7.56 13.97 -12.62
N ALA A 2 -7.43 12.82 -11.98
CA ALA A 2 -7.66 11.53 -12.63
C ALA A 2 -9.14 11.41 -13.05
N PHE A 3 -9.40 10.80 -14.20
CA PHE A 3 -10.73 10.34 -14.55
C PHE A 3 -11.00 9.01 -13.86
N ILE A 4 -11.91 9.04 -12.88
CA ILE A 4 -12.29 7.86 -12.10
C ILE A 4 -13.63 7.34 -12.60
N ASP A 5 -13.62 6.15 -13.21
CA ASP A 5 -14.81 5.47 -13.69
C ASP A 5 -15.33 4.50 -12.63
N TYR A 6 -16.53 4.76 -12.10
CA TYR A 6 -17.16 3.94 -11.09
C TYR A 6 -18.22 3.02 -11.71
N SER A 7 -18.13 1.72 -11.45
CA SER A 7 -19.20 0.79 -11.80
C SER A 7 -20.49 1.11 -11.03
N LYS A 8 -21.66 0.84 -11.62
CA LYS A 8 -22.95 1.08 -10.97
C LYS A 8 -23.06 0.41 -9.59
N GLU A 9 -22.43 -0.75 -9.42
CA GLU A 9 -22.44 -1.49 -8.15
C GLU A 9 -21.67 -0.79 -7.04
N ILE A 10 -20.54 -0.13 -7.35
CA ILE A 10 -19.78 0.62 -6.34
C ILE A 10 -20.44 1.97 -6.05
N GLU A 11 -21.03 2.61 -7.05
CA GLU A 11 -21.84 3.82 -6.86
C GLU A 11 -22.99 3.57 -5.86
N ASN A 12 -23.71 2.47 -6.03
CA ASN A 12 -24.75 2.05 -5.08
C ASN A 12 -24.19 1.74 -3.69
N ALA A 13 -22.93 1.29 -3.59
CA ALA A 13 -22.28 1.06 -2.30
C ALA A 13 -21.96 2.38 -1.58
N PHE A 14 -21.68 3.46 -2.30
CA PHE A 14 -21.42 4.78 -1.70
C PHE A 14 -22.60 5.33 -0.91
N ILE A 15 -23.84 4.99 -1.29
CA ILE A 15 -25.05 5.37 -0.52
C ILE A 15 -24.96 4.85 0.93
N LYS A 16 -24.44 3.63 1.10
CA LYS A 16 -24.33 2.96 2.41
C LYS A 16 -22.97 3.20 3.09
N ALA A 17 -21.97 3.63 2.33
CA ALA A 17 -20.61 3.83 2.80
C ALA A 17 -19.97 5.02 2.06
N PRO A 18 -20.42 6.26 2.32
CA PRO A 18 -19.95 7.45 1.59
C PRO A 18 -18.45 7.70 1.77
N GLU A 19 -17.90 7.30 2.92
CA GLU A 19 -16.46 7.37 3.20
C GLU A 19 -15.60 6.48 2.30
N LEU A 20 -16.17 5.48 1.60
CA LEU A 20 -15.42 4.73 0.60
C LEU A 20 -15.02 5.63 -0.57
N LYS A 21 -15.97 6.43 -1.11
CA LYS A 21 -15.69 7.35 -2.22
C LYS A 21 -14.61 8.35 -1.86
N ARG A 22 -14.73 8.98 -0.67
CA ARG A 22 -13.74 9.92 -0.15
C ARG A 22 -12.34 9.31 -0.04
N ARG A 23 -12.24 8.06 0.45
CA ARG A 23 -10.96 7.34 0.53
C ARG A 23 -10.38 7.04 -0.84
N ILE A 24 -11.20 6.66 -1.82
CA ILE A 24 -10.73 6.43 -3.20
C ILE A 24 -10.15 7.72 -3.78
N GLU A 25 -10.91 8.81 -3.74
CA GLU A 25 -10.49 10.12 -4.26
C GLU A 25 -9.24 10.63 -3.55
N PHE A 26 -9.21 10.55 -2.21
CA PHE A 26 -8.03 10.90 -1.42
C PHE A 26 -6.78 10.10 -1.82
N VAL A 27 -6.93 8.80 -2.07
CA VAL A 27 -5.79 7.95 -2.45
C VAL A 27 -5.31 8.28 -3.87
N VAL A 28 -6.22 8.32 -4.83
CA VAL A 28 -5.90 8.55 -6.26
C VAL A 28 -5.29 9.93 -6.44
N ASP A 29 -5.98 10.99 -6.01
CA ASP A 29 -5.54 12.37 -6.22
C ASP A 29 -4.32 12.72 -5.35
N GLY A 30 -4.19 12.10 -4.17
CA GLY A 30 -3.13 12.41 -3.21
C GLY A 30 -1.80 11.69 -3.47
N PHE A 31 -1.83 10.47 -4.01
CA PHE A 31 -0.63 9.60 -4.03
C PHE A 31 -0.35 8.90 -5.36
N PHE A 32 -1.26 8.98 -6.34
CA PHE A 32 -1.11 8.36 -7.65
C PHE A 32 -1.28 9.38 -8.79
N PRO A 33 -0.46 10.45 -8.84
CA PRO A 33 -0.59 11.51 -9.84
C PRO A 33 -0.38 11.03 -11.28
N GLU A 34 0.27 9.88 -11.49
CA GLU A 34 0.47 9.26 -12.80
C GLU A 34 -0.77 8.53 -13.33
N VAL A 35 -1.77 8.30 -12.48
CA VAL A 35 -3.02 7.63 -12.89
C VAL A 35 -3.93 8.65 -13.55
N GLU A 36 -4.01 8.58 -14.88
CA GLU A 36 -4.91 9.46 -15.65
C GLU A 36 -6.34 8.90 -15.71
N ASN A 37 -6.47 7.58 -15.90
CA ASN A 37 -7.75 6.88 -16.00
C ASN A 37 -7.70 5.61 -15.16
N ILE A 38 -8.73 5.34 -14.36
CA ILE A 38 -8.83 4.11 -13.56
C ILE A 38 -10.29 3.74 -13.31
N LYS A 39 -10.56 2.43 -13.31
CA LYS A 39 -11.89 1.87 -13.05
C LYS A 39 -11.97 1.32 -11.65
N PHE A 40 -13.04 1.64 -10.93
CA PHE A 40 -13.37 1.06 -9.64
C PHE A 40 -14.70 0.31 -9.68
N GLY A 41 -14.71 -0.88 -9.07
CA GLY A 41 -15.88 -1.72 -8.97
C GLY A 41 -16.10 -2.25 -7.56
N LYS A 42 -17.26 -2.85 -7.32
CA LYS A 42 -17.57 -3.47 -6.03
C LYS A 42 -17.06 -4.91 -5.97
N ALA A 43 -16.46 -5.27 -4.85
CA ALA A 43 -16.21 -6.65 -4.44
C ALA A 43 -17.13 -7.06 -3.28
N SER A 44 -17.47 -8.35 -3.24
CA SER A 44 -18.37 -8.92 -2.21
C SER A 44 -17.64 -9.29 -0.92
N LYS A 45 -16.41 -9.82 -1.01
CA LYS A 45 -15.70 -10.42 0.12
C LYS A 45 -14.38 -9.73 0.47
N SER A 46 -13.49 -9.60 -0.51
CA SER A 46 -12.16 -8.98 -0.36
C SER A 46 -11.90 -8.05 -1.53
N ALA A 47 -11.08 -7.02 -1.30
CA ALA A 47 -10.58 -6.20 -2.40
C ALA A 47 -9.61 -7.00 -3.28
N TYR A 48 -9.54 -6.63 -4.55
CA TYR A 48 -8.58 -7.18 -5.52
C TYR A 48 -8.56 -6.32 -6.80
N TYR A 49 -7.45 -6.33 -7.52
CA TYR A 49 -7.37 -5.89 -8.90
C TYR A 49 -7.82 -7.00 -9.87
N ASP A 50 -8.71 -6.67 -10.79
CA ASP A 50 -9.21 -7.58 -11.83
C ASP A 50 -8.47 -7.33 -13.17
N PRO A 51 -7.46 -8.14 -13.51
CA PRO A 51 -6.64 -7.94 -14.71
C PRO A 51 -7.38 -8.27 -16.01
N GLN A 52 -8.58 -8.86 -15.96
CA GLN A 52 -9.37 -9.09 -17.17
C GLN A 52 -10.11 -7.82 -17.62
N SER A 53 -10.49 -6.97 -16.66
CA SER A 53 -11.28 -5.76 -16.94
C SER A 53 -10.54 -4.45 -16.65
N GLY A 54 -9.35 -4.51 -16.05
CA GLY A 54 -8.61 -3.34 -15.61
C GLY A 54 -9.26 -2.63 -14.43
N THR A 55 -10.05 -3.34 -13.62
CA THR A 55 -10.89 -2.74 -12.56
C THR A 55 -10.32 -3.03 -11.18
N VAL A 56 -10.12 -1.99 -10.37
CA VAL A 56 -9.84 -2.12 -8.94
C VAL A 56 -11.15 -2.38 -8.21
N ARG A 57 -11.30 -3.57 -7.62
CA ARG A 57 -12.53 -3.97 -6.94
C ARG A 57 -12.39 -3.86 -5.43
N LEU A 58 -13.31 -3.13 -4.81
CA LEU A 58 -13.22 -2.75 -3.40
C LEU A 58 -14.44 -3.19 -2.60
N THR A 59 -14.24 -3.42 -1.31
CA THR A 59 -15.34 -3.61 -0.35
C THR A 59 -15.67 -2.28 0.32
N LYS A 60 -16.82 -2.18 0.99
CA LYS A 60 -17.19 -0.99 1.78
C LYS A 60 -16.16 -0.62 2.85
N ASN A 61 -15.39 -1.59 3.32
CA ASN A 61 -14.43 -1.44 4.40
C ASN A 61 -13.00 -1.23 3.91
N SER A 62 -12.73 -1.29 2.60
CA SER A 62 -11.38 -1.14 2.05
C SER A 62 -10.70 0.12 2.57
N SER A 63 -9.59 -0.05 3.29
CA SER A 63 -8.82 1.04 3.86
C SER A 63 -8.03 1.79 2.80
N ILE A 64 -7.45 2.94 3.18
CA ILE A 64 -6.53 3.71 2.34
C ILE A 64 -5.37 2.83 1.83
N TYR A 65 -4.81 1.99 2.71
CA TYR A 65 -3.79 1.01 2.35
C TYR A 65 -4.28 0.02 1.29
N ILE A 66 -5.42 -0.65 1.52
CA ILE A 66 -5.95 -1.64 0.57
C ILE A 66 -6.24 -1.00 -0.79
N ILE A 67 -6.85 0.19 -0.81
CA ILE A 67 -7.12 0.91 -2.05
C ILE A 67 -5.82 1.18 -2.81
N GLY A 68 -4.80 1.71 -2.12
CA GLY A 68 -3.49 1.97 -2.73
C GLY A 68 -2.77 0.69 -3.19
N HIS A 69 -2.92 -0.42 -2.46
CA HIS A 69 -2.34 -1.71 -2.83
C HIS A 69 -2.90 -2.20 -4.16
N GLU A 70 -4.23 -2.19 -4.32
CA GLU A 70 -4.87 -2.62 -5.57
C GLU A 70 -4.59 -1.67 -6.74
N ILE A 71 -4.46 -0.37 -6.50
CA ILE A 71 -4.01 0.57 -7.54
C ILE A 71 -2.57 0.23 -7.97
N THR A 72 -1.73 -0.24 -7.05
CA THR A 72 -0.35 -0.63 -7.39
C THR A 72 -0.34 -1.86 -8.31
N HIS A 73 -1.28 -2.81 -8.15
CA HIS A 73 -1.49 -3.88 -9.13
C HIS A 73 -1.92 -3.36 -10.50
N TYR A 74 -2.82 -2.38 -10.54
CA TYR A 74 -3.19 -1.73 -11.80
C TYR A 74 -1.96 -1.13 -12.51
N LEU A 75 -1.05 -0.47 -11.78
CA LEU A 75 0.19 0.09 -12.34
C LEU A 75 1.18 -0.97 -12.84
N GLN A 76 1.05 -2.23 -12.41
CA GLN A 76 1.84 -3.36 -12.93
C GLN A 76 1.28 -3.93 -14.24
N ASP A 77 0.02 -3.61 -14.60
CA ASP A 77 -0.69 -4.25 -15.71
C ASP A 77 -0.53 -3.49 -17.03
N LYS A 78 0.34 -4.03 -17.90
CA LYS A 78 0.63 -3.49 -19.24
C LYS A 78 -0.55 -3.41 -20.19
N ASN A 79 -1.63 -4.16 -19.93
CA ASN A 79 -2.77 -4.19 -20.84
C ASN A 79 -3.76 -3.05 -20.55
N HIS A 80 -3.75 -2.51 -19.32
CA HIS A 80 -4.74 -1.55 -18.86
C HIS A 80 -4.10 -0.22 -18.44
N TYR A 81 -2.89 -0.23 -17.89
CA TYR A 81 -2.16 0.99 -17.58
C TYR A 81 -1.37 1.46 -18.79
N ALA A 82 -1.69 2.69 -19.25
CA ALA A 82 -1.06 3.29 -20.43
C ALA A 82 0.34 3.86 -20.17
N GLY A 83 0.72 4.06 -18.90
CA GLY A 83 2.02 4.64 -18.54
C GLY A 83 3.16 3.63 -18.53
N ALA A 84 4.37 4.11 -18.24
CA ALA A 84 5.54 3.27 -18.14
C ALA A 84 5.47 2.35 -16.89
N ILE A 85 5.58 1.05 -17.10
CA ILE A 85 5.54 0.06 -16.03
C ILE A 85 6.91 0.02 -15.35
N THR A 86 6.98 0.61 -14.18
CA THR A 86 8.19 0.67 -13.37
C THR A 86 8.13 -0.27 -12.18
N ILE A 87 6.94 -0.76 -11.83
CA ILE A 87 6.72 -1.62 -10.65
C ILE A 87 6.83 -3.10 -11.08
N PRO A 88 7.74 -3.89 -10.51
CA PRO A 88 7.80 -5.32 -10.79
C PRO A 88 6.57 -6.01 -10.18
N GLY A 89 6.13 -7.11 -10.80
CA GLY A 89 4.99 -7.87 -10.32
C GLY A 89 5.20 -8.49 -8.94
N GLY A 90 4.08 -8.70 -8.21
CA GLY A 90 4.03 -9.43 -6.96
C GLY A 90 3.63 -8.58 -5.74
N GLU A 91 2.94 -9.21 -4.80
CA GLU A 91 2.31 -8.57 -3.63
C GLU A 91 3.29 -7.78 -2.74
N ARG A 92 4.48 -8.35 -2.48
CA ARG A 92 5.51 -7.67 -1.68
C ARG A 92 6.06 -6.43 -2.38
N ALA A 93 6.12 -6.45 -3.71
CA ALA A 93 6.49 -5.27 -4.48
C ALA A 93 5.38 -4.22 -4.41
N CYS A 94 4.10 -4.62 -4.47
CA CYS A 94 2.97 -3.70 -4.29
C CYS A 94 3.08 -2.94 -2.97
N ASP A 95 3.26 -3.65 -1.86
CA ASP A 95 3.46 -3.04 -0.54
C ASP A 95 4.67 -2.12 -0.50
N LEU A 96 5.82 -2.56 -1.03
CA LEU A 96 7.05 -1.77 -0.97
C LEU A 96 6.87 -0.43 -1.69
N TYR A 97 6.35 -0.48 -2.93
CA TYR A 97 6.14 0.71 -3.75
C TYR A 97 5.08 1.62 -3.15
N LEU A 98 3.99 1.05 -2.63
CA LEU A 98 2.95 1.80 -1.95
C LEU A 98 3.49 2.54 -0.74
N PHE A 99 4.22 1.84 0.14
CA PHE A 99 4.76 2.41 1.38
C PHE A 99 5.83 3.47 1.09
N ALA A 100 6.58 3.33 0.00
CA ALA A 100 7.56 4.32 -0.43
C ALA A 100 6.92 5.63 -0.94
N ARG A 101 5.61 5.66 -1.27
CA ARG A 101 4.92 6.88 -1.71
C ARG A 101 4.62 7.83 -0.57
N SER A 102 4.12 7.31 0.56
CA SER A 102 3.72 8.14 1.70
C SER A 102 3.59 7.32 2.98
N PRO A 103 3.95 7.86 4.15
CA PRO A 103 3.67 7.23 5.44
C PRO A 103 2.16 7.03 5.68
N ALA A 104 1.30 7.86 5.08
CA ALA A 104 -0.16 7.72 5.18
C ALA A 104 -0.71 6.46 4.48
N LEU A 105 0.05 5.89 3.55
CA LEU A 105 -0.29 4.68 2.81
C LEU A 105 0.26 3.40 3.45
N VAL A 106 1.14 3.53 4.45
CA VAL A 106 1.60 2.39 5.25
C VAL A 106 0.42 1.80 6.00
N THR A 107 0.23 0.48 5.90
CA THR A 107 -0.86 -0.20 6.62
C THR A 107 -0.82 0.18 8.10
N ASP A 108 -1.99 0.49 8.67
CA ASP A 108 -2.08 0.83 10.08
C ASP A 108 -1.94 -0.44 10.90
N PHE A 109 -0.71 -0.81 11.23
CA PHE A 109 -0.45 -2.01 12.03
C PHE A 109 -1.12 -1.94 13.40
N TRP A 110 -1.35 -0.76 13.98
CA TRP A 110 -1.86 -0.58 15.34
C TRP A 110 -3.37 -0.84 15.44
N ASN A 111 -4.14 -0.40 14.45
CA ASN A 111 -5.61 -0.48 14.52
C ASN A 111 -6.28 -1.19 13.32
N SER A 112 -5.54 -1.47 12.25
CA SER A 112 -6.12 -2.08 11.06
C SER A 112 -6.34 -3.59 11.25
N ARG A 113 -7.35 -4.09 10.55
CA ARG A 113 -7.59 -5.52 10.34
C ARG A 113 -6.92 -6.04 9.07
N ASP A 114 -6.34 -5.15 8.27
CA ASP A 114 -5.74 -5.48 6.99
C ASP A 114 -4.31 -6.00 7.18
N GLY A 115 -3.98 -7.08 6.47
CA GLY A 115 -2.63 -7.63 6.43
C GLY A 115 -1.77 -6.93 5.37
N SER A 116 -0.47 -6.82 5.64
CA SER A 116 0.54 -6.46 4.65
C SER A 116 1.48 -7.63 4.41
N TYR A 117 1.82 -7.88 3.15
CA TYR A 117 2.78 -8.89 2.75
C TYR A 117 4.19 -8.57 3.20
N ILE A 118 4.61 -7.31 3.17
CA ILE A 118 5.83 -6.88 3.87
C ILE A 118 5.65 -7.05 5.38
N GLY A 119 4.49 -6.62 5.91
CA GLY A 119 4.12 -6.74 7.31
C GLY A 119 4.26 -8.15 7.89
N ASN A 120 3.95 -9.18 7.09
CA ASN A 120 4.08 -10.59 7.48
C ASN A 120 5.54 -10.99 7.77
N ALA A 121 6.52 -10.31 7.19
CA ALA A 121 7.93 -10.51 7.48
C ALA A 121 8.40 -9.68 8.69
N LEU A 122 7.58 -8.77 9.22
CA LEU A 122 7.95 -7.86 10.30
C LEU A 122 7.58 -8.40 11.68
N LYS A 123 8.38 -8.05 12.69
CA LYS A 123 8.07 -8.26 14.10
C LYS A 123 7.04 -7.23 14.59
N VAL A 124 5.81 -7.32 14.08
CA VAL A 124 4.74 -6.32 14.28
C VAL A 124 4.43 -6.07 15.76
N ASP A 125 4.47 -7.08 16.62
CA ASP A 125 4.23 -6.89 18.06
C ASP A 125 5.29 -5.98 18.71
N LEU A 126 6.55 -6.14 18.30
CA LEU A 126 7.64 -5.28 18.77
C LEU A 126 7.57 -3.89 18.14
N LEU A 127 7.14 -3.78 16.87
CA LEU A 127 6.88 -2.48 16.24
C LEU A 127 5.87 -1.69 17.08
N LYS A 128 4.72 -2.30 17.40
CA LYS A 128 3.66 -1.69 18.22
C LYS A 128 4.12 -1.29 19.61
N LYS A 129 4.99 -2.10 20.21
CA LYS A 129 5.51 -1.87 21.56
C LYS A 129 6.49 -0.68 21.62
N HIS A 130 7.33 -0.50 20.60
CA HIS A 130 8.49 0.41 20.68
C HIS A 130 8.38 1.67 19.82
N TYR A 131 7.31 1.81 19.03
CA TYR A 131 7.10 2.95 18.15
C TYR A 131 5.67 3.48 18.33
N SER A 132 5.53 4.81 18.31
CA SER A 132 4.22 5.40 18.03
C SER A 132 3.78 5.05 16.60
N ARG A 133 2.49 5.19 16.32
CA ARG A 133 1.95 4.95 14.98
C ARG A 133 2.67 5.78 13.92
N GLU A 134 2.73 7.09 14.12
CA GLU A 134 3.30 8.05 13.17
C GLU A 134 4.79 7.74 12.92
N GLU A 135 5.52 7.46 13.99
CA GLU A 135 6.93 7.17 13.94
C GLU A 135 7.23 5.85 13.22
N GLY A 136 6.45 4.81 13.51
CA GLY A 136 6.61 3.51 12.85
C GLY A 136 6.22 3.57 11.37
N GLN A 137 5.14 4.28 11.02
CA GLN A 137 4.75 4.51 9.61
C GLN A 137 5.84 5.29 8.85
N MET A 138 6.40 6.35 9.45
CA MET A 138 7.50 7.10 8.84
C MET A 138 8.76 6.24 8.66
N MET A 139 9.12 5.45 9.66
CA MET A 139 10.28 4.57 9.59
C MET A 139 10.16 3.53 8.47
N ILE A 140 8.98 2.94 8.29
CA ILE A 140 8.71 1.98 7.20
C ILE A 140 8.76 2.71 5.85
N HIS A 141 8.09 3.85 5.71
CA HIS A 141 8.09 4.68 4.50
C HIS A 141 9.52 4.99 4.03
N GLU A 142 10.35 5.53 4.91
CA GLU A 142 11.74 5.88 4.58
C GLU A 142 12.58 4.66 4.21
N THR A 143 12.33 3.51 4.85
CA THR A 143 13.04 2.28 4.53
C THR A 143 12.63 1.75 3.15
N CYS A 144 11.33 1.74 2.83
CA CYS A 144 10.84 1.34 1.52
C CYS A 144 11.33 2.27 0.41
N LYS A 145 11.38 3.59 0.66
CA LYS A 145 11.98 4.57 -0.26
C LYS A 145 13.47 4.30 -0.51
N GLY A 146 14.24 4.01 0.54
CA GLY A 146 15.64 3.59 0.43
C GLY A 146 15.81 2.32 -0.41
N ALA A 147 14.90 1.36 -0.27
CA ALA A 147 14.92 0.12 -1.04
C ALA A 147 14.66 0.36 -2.54
N LEU A 148 13.78 1.31 -2.89
CA LEU A 148 13.58 1.69 -4.30
C LEU A 148 14.84 2.31 -4.91
N ILE A 149 15.55 3.16 -4.17
CA ILE A 149 16.85 3.71 -4.62
C ILE A 149 17.86 2.57 -4.86
N MET A 150 17.90 1.55 -4.00
CA MET A 150 18.77 0.38 -4.21
C MET A 150 18.41 -0.38 -5.49
N ARG A 151 17.11 -0.58 -5.74
CA ARG A 151 16.61 -1.21 -6.96
C ARG A 151 17.05 -0.43 -8.19
N ASP A 152 16.89 0.89 -8.19
CA ASP A 152 17.24 1.73 -9.34
C ASP A 152 18.75 1.71 -9.62
N ASN A 153 19.57 1.42 -8.60
CA ASN A 153 20.99 1.12 -8.72
C ASN A 153 21.31 -0.34 -9.08
N GLY A 154 20.30 -1.12 -9.52
CA GLY A 154 20.45 -2.49 -9.99
C GLY A 154 20.50 -3.58 -8.91
N LYS A 155 20.22 -3.26 -7.63
CA LYS A 155 20.20 -4.26 -6.55
C LYS A 155 18.90 -5.07 -6.57
N ARG A 156 19.02 -6.40 -6.60
CA ARG A 156 17.87 -7.32 -6.74
C ARG A 156 17.26 -7.76 -5.41
N ASP A 157 17.98 -7.61 -4.32
CA ASP A 157 17.61 -8.02 -2.96
C ASP A 157 16.93 -6.91 -2.14
N TYR A 158 16.57 -5.79 -2.78
CA TYR A 158 16.04 -4.59 -2.12
C TYR A 158 14.80 -4.82 -1.24
N ILE A 159 13.89 -5.72 -1.62
CA ILE A 159 12.71 -6.07 -0.80
C ILE A 159 13.15 -6.74 0.51
N LYS A 160 14.03 -7.74 0.41
CA LYS A 160 14.57 -8.44 1.58
C LYS A 160 15.36 -7.48 2.46
N TRP A 161 16.17 -6.62 1.84
CA TRP A 161 16.89 -5.57 2.57
C TRP A 161 15.93 -4.66 3.35
N ALA A 162 14.80 -4.26 2.77
CA ALA A 162 13.82 -3.41 3.46
C ALA A 162 13.26 -4.11 4.71
N GLU A 163 12.82 -5.36 4.57
CA GLU A 163 12.28 -6.17 5.68
C GLU A 163 13.31 -6.39 6.78
N ASP A 164 14.54 -6.78 6.42
CA ASP A 164 15.63 -7.01 7.36
C ASP A 164 15.99 -5.70 8.09
N THR A 165 16.04 -4.58 7.36
CA THR A 165 16.35 -3.25 7.92
C THR A 165 15.27 -2.79 8.90
N ILE A 166 13.99 -2.93 8.56
CA ILE A 166 12.87 -2.61 9.46
C ILE A 166 12.97 -3.44 10.74
N ASN A 167 13.16 -4.75 10.61
CA ASN A 167 13.29 -5.65 11.76
C ASN A 167 14.51 -5.33 12.63
N GLN A 168 15.63 -4.95 12.03
CA GLN A 168 16.82 -4.51 12.76
C GLN A 168 16.56 -3.22 13.55
N ARG A 169 15.86 -2.24 12.97
CA ARG A 169 15.45 -0.99 13.65
C ARG A 169 14.50 -1.26 14.81
N ILE A 170 13.55 -2.18 14.64
CA ILE A 170 12.67 -2.65 15.71
C ILE A 170 13.49 -3.28 16.84
N ALA A 171 14.34 -4.26 16.52
CA ALA A 171 15.15 -4.98 17.51
C ALA A 171 16.14 -4.08 18.26
N SER A 172 16.71 -3.08 17.58
CA SER A 172 17.67 -2.15 18.18
C SER A 172 17.04 -1.27 19.27
N ARG A 173 15.76 -0.92 19.15
CA ARG A 173 15.03 -0.23 20.23
C ARG A 173 14.75 -1.16 21.40
N SER A 174 14.33 -2.39 21.14
CA SER A 174 14.10 -3.37 22.20
C SER A 174 15.34 -3.56 23.08
N LYS A 175 16.55 -3.56 22.51
CA LYS A 175 17.80 -3.66 23.29
C LYS A 175 18.08 -2.45 24.18
N LYS A 176 17.75 -1.23 23.73
CA LYS A 176 17.94 -0.01 24.54
C LYS A 176 17.05 0.00 25.79
N ASP A 177 15.84 -0.56 25.69
CA ASP A 177 14.92 -0.66 26.82
C ASP A 177 15.38 -1.65 27.90
N HIS A 178 16.21 -2.64 27.54
CA HIS A 178 16.77 -3.61 28.52
C HIS A 178 18.04 -3.10 29.21
N MET A 179 18.62 -1.99 28.75
CA MET A 179 19.82 -1.36 29.33
C MET A 179 19.50 -0.17 30.24
N ARG A 180 18.21 0.17 30.41
CA ARG A 180 17.70 1.22 31.30
C ARG A 180 17.01 0.57 32.49
#